data_AF-A0A7S3JKP0-F1
#
_entry.id   AF-A0A7S3JKP0-F1
#
_cell.length_a   1.000
_cell.length_b   1.000
_cell.length_c   1.000
_cell.angle_alpha   90.00
_cell.angle_beta   90.00
_cell.angle_gamma   90.00
#
_symmetry.space_group_name_H-M   'P 1'
#
loop_
_entity.id
_entity.type
_entity.pdbx_description
1 polymer ?
#
loop_
_entity_poly.entity_id
_entity_poly.type
_entity_poly.pdbx_seq_one_letter_code
_entity_poly.pdbx_strand_id
1 'polypeptide(L)'
;QIVNKSSVPVEFSWRAFQTEVEENKKKSQLIAQLNDEESEERMILEESNLEESIAESLDSDDSYDEDELNRKQERAQTKAITTLARKYQSIRKAVEEDLMLFQDEIFTIEPLQGKLWPNTEITCCVTFKPQGPLHYSCTAFCNITCSEERLPLNLTGQGIGPKAALSIKEWDIGDIFVNYKHTYSIAIENKGDITCYYKLIPYETPFGSKFFFSKTEGKLGVKENQREVIDVTFQSDILGEFSETFRW
;
A
#
# COMPACT_ATOMS: atom_id res chain seq x y z
N GLN A 1 16.27 18.07 -14.52
CA GLN A 1 15.95 19.12 -15.50
C GLN A 1 16.06 18.52 -16.88
N ILE A 2 15.09 18.79 -17.75
CA ILE A 2 15.09 18.35 -19.15
C ILE A 2 15.25 19.61 -20.01
N VAL A 3 16.18 19.59 -20.96
CA VAL A 3 16.51 20.74 -21.81
C VAL A 3 16.34 20.34 -23.27
N ASN A 4 15.48 21.04 -24.01
CA ASN A 4 15.35 20.85 -25.45
C ASN A 4 16.32 21.76 -26.20
N LYS A 5 17.40 21.18 -26.73
CA LYS A 5 18.38 21.89 -27.59
C LYS A 5 18.11 21.72 -29.09
N SER A 6 16.99 21.11 -29.46
CA SER A 6 16.64 20.91 -30.86
C SER A 6 15.90 22.13 -31.42
N SER A 7 15.80 22.18 -32.75
CA SER A 7 15.04 23.20 -33.48
C SER A 7 13.54 22.90 -33.57
N VAL A 8 13.07 21.79 -32.99
CA VAL A 8 11.68 21.34 -33.06
C VAL A 8 11.08 21.16 -31.66
N PRO A 9 9.75 21.30 -31.49
CA PRO A 9 9.09 20.95 -30.25
C PRO A 9 9.22 19.45 -29.99
N VAL A 10 9.51 19.10 -28.75
CA VAL A 10 9.69 17.71 -28.30
C VAL A 10 8.69 17.41 -27.21
N GLU A 11 8.03 16.26 -27.28
CA GLU A 11 7.15 15.80 -26.21
C GLU A 11 7.88 14.76 -25.39
N PHE A 12 7.73 14.86 -24.06
CA PHE A 12 8.30 13.90 -23.13
C PHE A 12 7.20 13.30 -22.26
N SER A 13 7.39 12.04 -21.88
CA SER A 13 6.56 11.35 -20.91
C SER A 13 7.39 10.39 -20.06
N TRP A 14 7.11 10.33 -18.76
CA TRP A 14 7.71 9.39 -17.84
C TRP A 14 6.92 8.08 -17.89
N ARG A 15 7.57 7.00 -18.26
CA ARG A 15 7.03 5.64 -18.41
C ARG A 15 7.51 4.74 -17.29
N ALA A 16 6.72 3.71 -16.98
CA ALA A 16 7.09 2.67 -16.03
C ALA A 16 8.09 1.63 -16.59
N PHE A 17 8.10 1.42 -17.92
CA PHE A 17 8.89 0.38 -18.58
C PHE A 17 9.99 0.93 -19.47
N GLN A 18 11.09 0.18 -19.59
CA GLN A 18 12.27 0.58 -20.38
C GLN A 18 11.98 0.57 -21.88
N THR A 19 11.21 -0.40 -22.34
CA THR A 19 10.93 -0.61 -23.77
C THR A 19 9.43 -0.69 -24.05
N GLU A 20 9.05 -0.37 -25.29
CA GLU A 20 7.66 -0.56 -25.75
C GLU A 20 7.26 -2.04 -25.79
N VAL A 21 8.22 -2.96 -25.96
CA VAL A 21 7.96 -4.40 -25.97
C VAL A 21 7.49 -4.87 -24.58
N GLU A 22 8.14 -4.43 -23.51
CA GLU A 22 7.73 -4.75 -22.14
C GLU A 22 6.37 -4.13 -21.78
N GLU A 23 6.15 -2.89 -22.21
CA GLU A 23 4.88 -2.19 -22.04
C GLU A 23 3.74 -2.94 -22.74
N ASN A 24 3.93 -3.29 -24.01
CA ASN A 24 2.95 -4.04 -24.80
C ASN A 24 2.72 -5.43 -24.23
N LYS A 25 3.77 -6.11 -23.75
CA LYS A 25 3.62 -7.39 -23.06
C LYS A 25 2.75 -7.25 -21.81
N LYS A 26 2.93 -6.18 -21.01
CA LYS A 26 2.10 -5.91 -19.83
C LYS A 26 0.66 -5.62 -20.22
N LYS A 27 0.43 -4.80 -21.25
CA LYS A 27 -0.91 -4.53 -21.81
C LYS A 27 -1.58 -5.82 -22.28
N SER A 28 -0.89 -6.67 -23.03
CA SER A 28 -1.42 -7.95 -23.49
C SER A 28 -1.78 -8.89 -22.33
N GLN A 29 -0.98 -8.91 -21.26
CA GLN A 29 -1.30 -9.67 -20.06
C GLN A 29 -2.57 -9.16 -19.36
N LEU A 30 -2.73 -7.84 -19.24
CA LEU A 30 -3.94 -7.24 -18.67
C LEU A 30 -5.17 -7.54 -19.53
N ILE A 31 -5.05 -7.46 -20.85
CA ILE A 31 -6.14 -7.80 -21.78
C ILE A 31 -6.51 -9.28 -21.67
N ALA A 32 -5.54 -10.18 -21.50
CA ALA A 32 -5.80 -11.60 -21.27
C ALA A 32 -6.58 -11.82 -19.97
N GLN A 33 -6.17 -11.18 -18.86
CA GLN A 33 -6.89 -11.23 -17.59
C GLN A 33 -8.33 -10.71 -17.72
N LEU A 34 -8.54 -9.61 -18.44
CA LEU A 34 -9.88 -9.08 -18.70
C LEU A 34 -10.75 -10.03 -19.52
N ASN A 35 -10.16 -10.82 -20.42
CA ASN A 35 -10.92 -11.82 -21.18
C ASN A 35 -11.33 -13.00 -20.30
N ASP A 36 -10.45 -13.42 -19.39
CA ASP A 36 -10.75 -14.46 -18.41
C ASP A 36 -11.89 -13.98 -17.48
N GLU A 37 -11.77 -12.77 -16.92
CA GLU A 37 -12.81 -12.15 -16.09
C GLU A 37 -14.14 -11.96 -16.84
N GLU A 38 -14.12 -11.55 -18.12
CA GLU A 38 -15.32 -11.46 -18.96
C GLU A 38 -15.98 -12.83 -19.12
N SER A 39 -15.19 -13.88 -19.32
CA SER A 39 -15.71 -15.25 -19.46
C SER A 39 -16.32 -15.77 -18.16
N GLU A 40 -15.71 -15.47 -17.01
CA GLU A 40 -16.22 -15.83 -15.69
C GLU A 40 -17.51 -15.08 -15.37
N GLU A 41 -17.56 -13.74 -15.52
CA GLU A 41 -18.78 -12.96 -15.32
C GLU A 41 -19.89 -13.42 -16.28
N ARG A 42 -19.55 -13.85 -17.51
CA ARG A 42 -20.52 -14.40 -18.46
C ARG A 42 -21.08 -15.76 -18.03
N MET A 43 -20.24 -16.65 -17.51
CA MET A 43 -20.69 -17.95 -16.97
C MET A 43 -21.62 -17.75 -15.77
N ILE A 44 -21.30 -16.84 -14.86
CA ILE A 44 -22.14 -16.52 -13.70
C ILE A 44 -23.52 -15.99 -14.15
N LEU A 45 -23.57 -15.13 -15.18
CA LEU A 45 -24.84 -14.66 -15.74
C LEU A 45 -25.66 -15.80 -16.36
N GLU A 46 -25.01 -16.76 -17.02
CA GLU A 46 -25.67 -17.92 -17.63
C GLU A 46 -26.20 -18.89 -16.55
N GLU A 47 -25.42 -19.14 -15.50
CA GLU A 47 -25.83 -19.97 -14.34
C GLU A 47 -26.99 -19.32 -13.56
N SER A 48 -26.88 -18.03 -13.23
CA SER A 48 -27.95 -17.32 -12.50
C SER A 48 -29.29 -17.32 -13.25
N ASN A 49 -29.22 -17.20 -14.58
CA ASN A 49 -30.40 -17.31 -15.42
C ASN A 49 -30.98 -18.73 -15.45
N LEU A 50 -30.13 -19.76 -15.45
CA LEU A 50 -30.59 -21.15 -15.37
C LEU A 50 -31.31 -21.40 -14.04
N GLU A 51 -30.78 -20.91 -12.92
CA GLU A 51 -31.43 -21.00 -11.60
C GLU A 51 -32.79 -20.28 -11.55
N GLU A 52 -32.89 -19.07 -12.11
CA GLU A 52 -34.14 -18.30 -12.19
C GLU A 52 -35.19 -19.04 -13.04
N SER A 53 -34.79 -19.63 -14.16
CA SER A 53 -35.68 -20.45 -15.00
C SER A 53 -36.20 -21.71 -14.29
N ILE A 54 -35.35 -22.36 -13.48
CA ILE A 54 -35.75 -23.54 -12.70
C ILE A 54 -36.70 -23.14 -11.57
N ALA A 55 -36.43 -22.04 -10.86
CA ALA A 55 -37.30 -21.55 -9.78
C ALA A 55 -38.69 -21.18 -10.30
N GLU A 56 -38.80 -20.45 -11.41
CA GLU A 56 -40.09 -20.08 -12.01
C GLU A 56 -40.87 -21.30 -12.53
N SER A 57 -40.19 -22.38 -12.95
CA SER A 57 -40.84 -23.63 -13.38
C SER A 57 -41.49 -24.44 -12.24
N LEU A 58 -41.02 -24.27 -11.00
CA LEU A 58 -41.50 -25.01 -9.82
C LEU A 58 -42.70 -24.35 -9.14
N ASP A 59 -42.93 -23.05 -9.37
CA ASP A 59 -43.99 -22.24 -8.75
C ASP A 59 -45.24 -22.05 -9.65
N SER A 60 -45.28 -22.66 -10.85
CA SER A 60 -46.35 -22.43 -11.83
C SER A 60 -47.57 -23.36 -11.65
N ASP A 61 -48.66 -22.81 -11.11
CA ASP A 61 -50.03 -23.36 -11.10
C ASP A 61 -50.88 -22.58 -12.14
N ASP A 62 -51.07 -23.18 -13.33
CA ASP A 62 -51.97 -22.83 -14.46
C ASP A 62 -51.93 -21.44 -15.18
N SER A 63 -51.89 -21.52 -16.53
CA SER A 63 -52.39 -20.58 -17.58
C SER A 63 -51.55 -19.40 -18.10
N TYR A 64 -50.28 -19.24 -17.72
CA TYR A 64 -49.41 -18.23 -18.34
C TYR A 64 -48.84 -18.71 -19.70
N ASP A 65 -48.72 -17.78 -20.66
CA ASP A 65 -48.09 -18.04 -21.97
C ASP A 65 -46.57 -18.19 -21.80
N GLU A 66 -46.10 -19.44 -21.65
CA GLU A 66 -44.68 -19.79 -21.49
C GLU A 66 -43.79 -19.15 -22.57
N ASP A 67 -44.31 -18.99 -23.79
CA ASP A 67 -43.58 -18.38 -24.89
C ASP A 67 -43.29 -16.88 -24.65
N GLU A 68 -44.18 -16.15 -23.97
CA GLU A 68 -43.97 -14.74 -23.66
C GLU A 68 -42.92 -14.54 -22.56
N LEU A 69 -42.93 -15.41 -21.55
CA LEU A 69 -41.97 -15.40 -20.44
C LEU A 69 -40.55 -15.71 -20.94
N ASN A 70 -40.39 -16.76 -21.74
CA ASN A 70 -39.12 -17.14 -22.34
C ASN A 70 -38.53 -16.01 -23.20
N ARG A 71 -39.35 -15.38 -24.06
CA ARG A 71 -38.91 -14.23 -24.88
C ARG A 71 -38.47 -13.04 -24.03
N LYS A 72 -39.07 -12.83 -22.85
CA LYS A 72 -38.70 -11.75 -21.94
C LYS A 72 -37.37 -12.03 -21.25
N GLN A 73 -37.15 -13.27 -20.78
CA GLN A 73 -35.88 -13.72 -20.20
C GLN A 73 -34.76 -13.68 -21.24
N GLU A 74 -34.95 -14.22 -22.44
CA GLU A 74 -33.97 -14.16 -23.53
C GLU A 74 -33.57 -12.71 -23.88
N ARG A 75 -34.53 -11.78 -23.91
CA ARG A 75 -34.25 -10.35 -24.10
C ARG A 75 -33.47 -9.75 -22.95
N ALA A 76 -33.75 -10.14 -21.71
CA ALA A 76 -33.04 -9.67 -20.52
C ALA A 76 -31.59 -10.19 -20.51
N GLN A 77 -31.40 -11.48 -20.78
CA GLN A 77 -30.08 -12.12 -20.93
C GLN A 77 -29.27 -11.49 -22.06
N THR A 78 -29.87 -11.33 -23.25
CA THR A 78 -29.18 -10.72 -24.40
C THR A 78 -28.73 -9.30 -24.07
N LYS A 79 -29.57 -8.52 -23.35
CA LYS A 79 -29.19 -7.19 -22.86
C LYS A 79 -28.07 -7.25 -21.84
N ALA A 80 -28.11 -8.19 -20.89
CA ALA A 80 -27.06 -8.36 -19.88
C ALA A 80 -25.72 -8.71 -20.53
N ILE A 81 -25.69 -9.71 -21.42
CA ILE A 81 -24.49 -10.12 -22.18
C ILE A 81 -23.97 -8.96 -23.04
N THR A 82 -24.85 -8.25 -23.74
CA THR A 82 -24.42 -7.10 -24.57
C THR A 82 -23.84 -5.97 -23.71
N THR A 83 -24.40 -5.74 -22.52
CA THR A 83 -23.91 -4.72 -21.59
C THR A 83 -22.54 -5.11 -21.03
N LEU A 84 -22.38 -6.39 -20.66
CA LEU A 84 -21.12 -6.97 -20.22
C LEU A 84 -20.03 -6.81 -21.29
N ALA A 85 -20.32 -7.23 -22.53
CA ALA A 85 -19.38 -7.12 -23.64
C ALA A 85 -18.95 -5.66 -23.90
N ARG A 86 -19.90 -4.71 -23.81
CA ARG A 86 -19.59 -3.27 -23.94
C ARG A 86 -18.72 -2.75 -22.80
N LYS A 87 -18.97 -3.18 -21.56
CA LYS A 87 -18.14 -2.85 -20.38
C LYS A 87 -16.69 -3.30 -20.63
N TYR A 88 -16.47 -4.57 -20.94
CA TYR A 88 -15.11 -5.10 -21.18
C TYR A 88 -14.45 -4.54 -22.44
N GLN A 89 -15.21 -4.29 -23.51
CA GLN A 89 -14.69 -3.63 -24.70
C GLN A 89 -14.17 -2.22 -24.38
N SER A 90 -14.90 -1.46 -23.56
CA SER A 90 -14.46 -0.12 -23.13
C SER A 90 -13.18 -0.20 -22.29
N ILE A 91 -13.09 -1.17 -21.38
CA ILE A 91 -11.92 -1.34 -20.51
C ILE A 91 -10.69 -1.74 -21.33
N ARG A 92 -10.83 -2.70 -22.25
CA ARG A 92 -9.74 -3.11 -23.16
C ARG A 92 -9.20 -1.94 -23.97
N LYS A 93 -10.09 -1.13 -24.54
CA LYS A 93 -9.71 0.07 -25.29
C LYS A 93 -8.93 1.05 -24.40
N ALA A 94 -9.37 1.24 -23.15
CA ALA A 94 -8.65 2.09 -22.20
C ALA A 94 -7.25 1.55 -21.86
N VAL A 95 -7.09 0.23 -21.70
CA VAL A 95 -5.77 -0.40 -21.45
C VAL A 95 -4.83 -0.27 -22.65
N GLU A 96 -5.37 -0.38 -23.87
CA GLU A 96 -4.58 -0.24 -25.09
C GLU A 96 -4.10 1.21 -25.28
N GLU A 97 -4.98 2.18 -25.03
CA GLU A 97 -4.69 3.63 -25.08
C GLU A 97 -3.87 4.13 -23.87
N ASP A 98 -3.75 3.34 -22.80
CA ASP A 98 -2.98 3.72 -21.62
C ASP A 98 -1.50 3.92 -21.97
N LEU A 99 -0.97 5.03 -21.49
CA LEU A 99 0.40 5.44 -21.68
C LEU A 99 1.36 4.72 -20.71
N MET A 100 0.86 3.92 -19.75
CA MET A 100 1.70 3.21 -18.76
C MET A 100 2.71 4.16 -18.12
N LEU A 101 2.20 5.33 -17.73
CA LEU A 101 2.99 6.39 -17.12
C LEU A 101 3.62 5.88 -15.82
N PHE A 102 4.75 6.49 -15.45
CA PHE A 102 5.40 6.15 -14.20
C PHE A 102 4.47 6.43 -13.01
N GLN A 103 4.18 5.39 -12.24
CA GLN A 103 3.37 5.46 -11.04
C GLN A 103 4.00 4.60 -9.96
N ASP A 104 4.29 5.23 -8.83
CA ASP A 104 4.91 4.61 -7.66
C ASP A 104 4.37 5.31 -6.40
N GLU A 105 4.17 4.56 -5.31
CA GLU A 105 3.64 5.10 -4.05
C GLU A 105 4.71 5.87 -3.26
N ILE A 106 5.97 5.56 -3.49
CA ILE A 106 7.14 6.09 -2.78
C ILE A 106 7.74 7.27 -3.54
N PHE A 107 7.79 7.21 -4.87
CA PHE A 107 8.33 8.28 -5.70
C PHE A 107 7.27 8.84 -6.64
N THR A 108 7.09 10.17 -6.63
CA THR A 108 6.23 10.84 -7.61
C THR A 108 7.03 11.84 -8.42
N ILE A 109 6.79 11.90 -9.74
CA ILE A 109 7.46 12.81 -10.66
C ILE A 109 6.43 13.77 -11.25
N GLU A 110 6.67 15.08 -11.14
CA GLU A 110 5.79 16.11 -11.67
C GLU A 110 6.56 17.13 -12.51
N PRO A 111 6.15 17.41 -13.76
CA PRO A 111 5.06 16.77 -14.50
C PRO A 111 5.45 15.39 -15.08
N LEU A 112 4.48 14.48 -15.18
CA LEU A 112 4.65 13.16 -15.82
C LEU A 112 4.79 13.24 -17.33
N GLN A 113 4.22 14.27 -17.96
CA GLN A 113 4.31 14.48 -19.40
C GLN A 113 4.25 15.97 -19.72
N GLY A 114 4.78 16.35 -20.88
CA GLY A 114 4.74 17.73 -21.32
C GLY A 114 5.36 17.94 -22.69
N LYS A 115 5.20 19.16 -23.18
CA LYS A 115 5.76 19.61 -24.45
C LYS A 115 6.82 20.68 -24.20
N LEU A 116 8.01 20.45 -24.73
CA LEU A 116 9.16 21.35 -24.68
C LEU A 116 9.36 22.03 -26.03
N TRP A 117 9.29 23.35 -26.03
CA TRP A 117 9.59 24.14 -27.23
C TRP A 117 11.11 24.18 -27.50
N PRO A 118 11.54 24.51 -28.73
CA PRO A 118 12.94 24.68 -29.06
C PRO A 118 13.66 25.62 -28.09
N ASN A 119 14.84 25.23 -27.62
CA ASN A 119 15.68 26.00 -26.69
C ASN A 119 15.02 26.34 -25.34
N THR A 120 14.02 25.56 -24.92
CA THR A 120 13.40 25.69 -23.59
C THR A 120 13.79 24.54 -22.67
N GLU A 121 13.58 24.74 -21.38
CA GLU A 121 13.82 23.75 -20.35
C GLU A 121 12.61 23.60 -19.43
N ILE A 122 12.52 22.42 -18.80
CA ILE A 122 11.54 22.14 -17.77
C ILE A 122 12.20 21.45 -16.59
N THR A 123 11.75 21.83 -15.40
CA THR A 123 12.16 21.19 -14.15
C THR A 123 11.10 20.18 -13.76
N CYS A 124 11.51 18.92 -13.64
CA CYS A 124 10.69 17.87 -13.03
C CYS A 124 10.99 17.83 -11.53
N CYS A 125 9.96 17.94 -10.71
CA CYS A 125 10.04 17.75 -9.26
C CYS A 125 9.85 16.26 -8.95
N VAL A 126 10.77 15.67 -8.20
CA VAL A 126 10.63 14.32 -7.68
C VAL A 126 10.32 14.41 -6.19
N THR A 127 9.20 13.85 -5.77
CA THR A 127 8.82 13.77 -4.35
C THR A 127 9.06 12.35 -3.84
N PHE A 128 9.75 12.23 -2.71
CA PHE A 128 10.00 10.97 -2.03
C PHE A 128 9.15 10.87 -0.75
N LYS A 129 8.30 9.84 -0.68
CA LYS A 129 7.35 9.55 0.42
C LYS A 129 7.55 8.12 0.90
N PRO A 130 8.59 7.83 1.69
CA PRO A 130 8.82 6.49 2.22
C PRO A 130 7.69 6.07 3.17
N GLN A 131 7.23 4.82 3.04
CA GLN A 131 6.23 4.25 3.95
C GLN A 131 6.83 3.69 5.25
N GLY A 132 8.16 3.49 5.29
CA GLY A 132 8.84 2.93 6.44
C GLY A 132 10.35 3.18 6.41
N PRO A 133 11.08 2.72 7.44
CA PRO A 133 12.52 2.92 7.59
C PRO A 133 13.34 1.96 6.70
N LEU A 134 13.06 1.93 5.40
CA LEU A 134 13.65 1.01 4.43
C LEU A 134 14.46 1.77 3.38
N HIS A 135 15.31 1.03 2.65
CA HIS A 135 15.93 1.53 1.44
C HIS A 135 15.01 1.28 0.25
N TYR A 136 14.69 2.34 -0.48
CA TYR A 136 13.83 2.31 -1.66
C TYR A 136 14.65 2.64 -2.89
N SER A 137 14.44 1.87 -3.95
CA SER A 137 15.06 2.08 -5.26
C SER A 137 14.05 1.77 -6.34
N CYS A 138 13.84 2.70 -7.27
CA CYS A 138 13.03 2.49 -8.46
C CYS A 138 13.67 3.17 -9.67
N THR A 139 13.20 2.84 -10.86
CA THR A 139 13.69 3.42 -12.12
C THR A 139 12.49 3.93 -12.91
N ALA A 140 12.51 5.21 -13.27
CA ALA A 140 11.55 5.80 -14.19
C ALA A 140 12.20 6.00 -15.55
N PHE A 141 11.45 5.84 -16.65
CA PHE A 141 12.02 5.95 -18.00
C PHE A 141 11.46 7.16 -18.72
N CYS A 142 12.32 8.10 -19.11
CA CYS A 142 11.93 9.27 -19.88
C CYS A 142 11.82 8.89 -21.37
N ASN A 143 10.59 8.89 -21.87
CA ASN A 143 10.29 8.70 -23.27
C ASN A 143 10.23 10.06 -23.98
N ILE A 144 10.91 10.17 -25.11
CA ILE A 144 11.05 11.41 -25.89
C ILE A 144 10.68 11.11 -27.34
N THR A 145 9.87 11.94 -28.00
CA THR A 145 9.37 11.70 -29.37
C THR A 145 10.46 11.40 -30.41
N CYS A 146 11.67 11.94 -30.21
CA CYS A 146 12.79 11.81 -31.15
C CYS A 146 13.86 10.81 -30.69
N SER A 147 13.57 9.97 -29.68
CA SER A 147 14.50 8.99 -29.14
C SER A 147 13.88 7.60 -29.23
N GLU A 148 14.58 6.66 -29.88
CA GLU A 148 14.17 5.24 -29.91
C GLU A 148 14.37 4.58 -28.54
N GLU A 149 15.39 5.01 -27.79
CA GLU A 149 15.67 4.52 -26.45
C GLU A 149 15.12 5.46 -25.39
N ARG A 150 14.43 4.89 -24.39
CA ARG A 150 13.97 5.65 -23.21
C ARG A 150 15.13 5.84 -22.24
N LEU A 151 15.28 7.06 -21.72
CA LEU A 151 16.37 7.40 -20.82
C LEU A 151 16.02 7.00 -19.38
N PRO A 152 16.81 6.13 -18.70
CA PRO A 152 16.53 5.74 -17.33
C PRO A 152 16.89 6.84 -16.34
N LEU A 153 16.02 7.05 -15.36
CA LEU A 153 16.24 7.85 -14.17
C LEU A 153 16.12 6.94 -12.94
N ASN A 154 17.25 6.62 -12.33
CA ASN A 154 17.31 5.84 -11.11
C ASN A 154 17.01 6.72 -9.91
N LEU A 155 15.96 6.39 -9.16
CA LEU A 155 15.54 7.08 -7.96
C LEU A 155 15.85 6.20 -6.75
N THR A 156 16.66 6.72 -5.83
CA THR A 156 17.02 6.02 -4.60
C THR A 156 16.72 6.90 -3.41
N GLY A 157 16.18 6.32 -2.35
CA GLY A 157 15.84 7.04 -1.12
C GLY A 157 15.93 6.13 0.09
N GLN A 158 16.35 6.68 1.23
CA GLN A 158 16.35 5.97 2.50
C GLN A 158 15.27 6.57 3.40
N GLY A 159 14.27 5.75 3.72
CA GLY A 159 13.32 6.08 4.77
C GLY A 159 14.03 6.03 6.12
N ILE A 160 13.89 7.09 6.91
CA ILE A 160 14.42 7.15 8.27
C ILE A 160 13.23 7.11 9.22
N GLY A 161 13.20 6.08 10.06
CA GLY A 161 12.20 5.93 11.11
C GLY A 161 12.69 6.46 12.47
N PRO A 162 11.79 6.53 13.45
CA PRO A 162 12.18 6.92 14.80
C PRO A 162 13.10 5.85 15.40
N LYS A 163 14.14 6.27 16.12
CA LYS A 163 15.08 5.36 16.79
C LYS A 163 15.14 5.69 18.27
N ALA A 164 14.29 5.06 19.07
CA ALA A 164 14.40 5.10 20.53
C ALA A 164 15.21 3.91 21.06
N ALA A 165 15.94 4.15 22.15
CA ALA A 165 16.68 3.12 22.86
C ALA A 165 16.47 3.28 24.37
N LEU A 166 16.25 2.15 25.06
CA LEU A 166 16.27 2.12 26.51
C LEU A 166 17.71 2.21 27.03
N SER A 167 17.91 2.94 28.13
CA SER A 167 19.21 3.04 28.81
C SER A 167 19.67 1.71 29.38
N ILE A 168 18.71 0.87 29.78
CA ILE A 168 18.91 -0.46 30.35
C ILE A 168 17.95 -1.40 29.62
N LYS A 169 18.47 -2.50 29.07
CA LYS A 169 17.67 -3.49 28.33
C LYS A 169 17.20 -4.65 29.20
N GLU A 170 18.01 -5.02 30.18
CA GLU A 170 17.76 -6.09 31.12
C GLU A 170 18.14 -5.60 32.52
N TRP A 171 17.29 -5.90 33.49
CA TRP A 171 17.51 -5.54 34.88
C TRP A 171 17.25 -6.75 35.76
N ASP A 172 18.26 -7.14 36.53
CA ASP A 172 18.15 -8.18 37.54
C ASP A 172 17.79 -7.52 38.88
N ILE A 173 16.60 -7.85 39.39
CA ILE A 173 16.09 -7.34 40.68
C ILE A 173 16.72 -8.11 41.85
N GLY A 174 17.25 -9.31 41.60
CA GLY A 174 17.77 -10.21 42.62
C GLY A 174 16.70 -10.70 43.60
N ASP A 175 17.15 -11.19 44.75
CA ASP A 175 16.28 -11.72 45.80
C ASP A 175 15.61 -10.59 46.59
N ILE A 176 14.29 -10.46 46.46
CA ILE A 176 13.49 -9.47 47.19
C ILE A 176 12.38 -10.16 48.00
N PHE A 177 12.09 -9.60 49.18
CA PHE A 177 11.04 -10.12 50.05
C PHE A 177 9.64 -9.92 49.43
N VAL A 178 8.71 -10.82 49.72
CA VAL A 178 7.31 -10.70 49.29
C VAL A 178 6.71 -9.39 49.81
N ASN A 179 5.92 -8.72 48.98
CA ASN A 179 5.35 -7.39 49.23
C ASN A 179 6.36 -6.25 49.43
N TYR A 180 7.66 -6.51 49.25
CA TYR A 180 8.63 -5.43 49.22
C TYR A 180 8.45 -4.61 47.94
N LYS A 181 8.36 -3.30 48.10
CA LYS A 181 8.24 -2.37 46.99
C LYS A 181 9.65 -2.00 46.51
N HIS A 182 10.01 -2.47 45.32
CA HIS A 182 11.27 -2.11 44.69
C HIS A 182 11.02 -1.08 43.59
N THR A 183 11.79 0.01 43.55
CA THR A 183 11.65 1.06 42.54
C THR A 183 13.00 1.33 41.89
N TYR A 184 13.03 1.39 40.57
CA TYR A 184 14.19 1.75 39.78
C TYR A 184 13.78 2.65 38.61
N SER A 185 14.71 3.44 38.10
CA SER A 185 14.46 4.37 37.00
C SER A 185 15.17 3.91 35.74
N ILE A 186 14.42 3.75 34.66
CA ILE A 186 14.96 3.55 33.30
C ILE A 186 14.79 4.82 32.49
N ALA A 187 15.58 5.01 31.45
CA ALA A 187 15.38 6.13 30.54
C ALA A 187 15.18 5.65 29.11
N ILE A 188 14.29 6.29 28.38
CA ILE A 188 14.14 6.14 26.93
C ILE A 188 14.83 7.33 26.27
N GLU A 189 15.73 7.07 25.34
CA GLU A 189 16.51 8.08 24.63
C GLU A 189 16.27 7.98 23.12
N ASN A 190 15.97 9.11 22.48
CA ASN A 190 15.90 9.20 21.03
C ASN A 190 17.32 9.31 20.45
N LYS A 191 17.76 8.26 19.78
CA LYS A 191 19.01 8.17 19.02
C LYS A 191 18.80 8.43 17.52
N GLY A 192 17.58 8.82 17.13
CA GLY A 192 17.23 9.13 15.75
C GLY A 192 17.27 10.63 15.44
N ASP A 193 17.18 10.93 14.15
CA ASP A 193 17.17 12.30 13.62
C ASP A 193 15.75 12.88 13.50
N ILE A 194 14.73 12.10 13.88
CA ILE A 194 13.33 12.49 13.88
C ILE A 194 12.70 12.29 15.25
N THR A 195 11.62 13.01 15.51
CA THR A 195 10.85 12.86 16.74
C THR A 195 10.30 11.45 16.86
N CYS A 196 10.45 10.85 18.03
CA CYS A 196 9.97 9.50 18.33
C CYS A 196 8.78 9.57 19.30
N TYR A 197 7.77 8.76 19.05
CA TYR A 197 6.69 8.49 19.99
C TYR A 197 6.87 7.07 20.50
N TYR A 198 6.75 6.87 21.80
CA TYR A 198 6.85 5.56 22.41
C TYR A 198 5.56 5.22 23.13
N LYS A 199 5.24 3.93 23.22
CA LYS A 199 4.08 3.46 23.95
C LYS A 199 4.28 2.03 24.44
N LEU A 200 4.15 1.86 25.75
CA LEU A 200 4.13 0.56 26.40
C LEU A 200 3.02 -0.30 25.79
N ILE A 201 3.42 -1.43 25.20
CA ILE A 201 2.53 -2.46 24.70
C ILE A 201 1.95 -3.20 25.91
N PRO A 202 0.63 -3.49 25.94
CA PRO A 202 0.01 -4.23 27.04
C PRO A 202 0.74 -5.55 27.32
N TYR A 203 0.96 -5.84 28.60
CA TYR A 203 1.46 -7.13 29.05
C TYR A 203 0.33 -8.16 29.09
N GLU A 204 0.62 -9.40 28.69
CA GLU A 204 -0.35 -10.51 28.69
C GLU A 204 -0.13 -11.49 29.86
N THR A 205 0.93 -11.29 30.61
CA THR A 205 1.38 -12.21 31.67
C THR A 205 0.84 -11.82 33.05
N PRO A 206 0.63 -12.80 33.94
CA PRO A 206 0.17 -12.53 35.31
C PRO A 206 1.15 -11.67 36.12
N PHE A 207 2.46 -11.88 35.96
CA PHE A 207 3.50 -11.12 36.66
C PHE A 207 3.68 -9.71 36.09
N GLY A 208 3.37 -9.49 34.80
CA GLY A 208 3.34 -8.15 34.19
C GLY A 208 2.45 -7.16 34.96
N SER A 209 1.34 -7.63 35.54
CA SER A 209 0.42 -6.81 36.34
C SER A 209 0.98 -6.29 37.66
N LYS A 210 2.13 -6.80 38.11
CA LYS A 210 2.82 -6.43 39.35
C LYS A 210 3.83 -5.29 39.13
N PHE A 211 4.00 -4.84 37.89
CA PHE A 211 4.83 -3.71 37.52
C PHE A 211 3.98 -2.46 37.28
N PHE A 212 4.43 -1.35 37.87
CA PHE A 212 3.83 -0.04 37.70
C PHE A 212 4.84 0.90 37.05
N PHE A 213 4.47 1.41 35.88
CA PHE A 213 5.27 2.39 35.13
C PHE A 213 4.69 3.78 35.37
N SER A 214 5.55 4.73 35.76
CA SER A 214 5.16 6.13 35.94
C SER A 214 4.63 6.78 34.66
N LYS A 215 5.07 6.30 33.49
CA LYS A 215 4.66 6.74 32.17
C LYS A 215 4.52 5.54 31.26
N THR A 216 3.47 5.50 30.45
CA THR A 216 3.22 4.41 29.49
C THR A 216 3.26 4.87 28.05
N GLU A 217 3.26 6.18 27.79
CA GLU A 217 3.43 6.77 26.47
C GLU A 217 4.10 8.13 26.58
N GLY A 218 4.72 8.60 25.50
CA GLY A 218 5.42 9.88 25.49
C GLY A 218 5.99 10.24 24.11
N LYS A 219 6.66 11.40 24.06
CA LYS A 219 7.22 11.97 22.85
C LYS A 219 8.64 12.45 23.12
N LEU A 220 9.60 11.87 22.41
CA LEU A 220 11.01 12.22 22.46
C LEU A 220 11.37 13.10 21.26
N GLY A 221 11.85 14.30 21.54
CA GLY A 221 12.34 15.20 20.49
C GLY A 221 13.76 14.82 20.03
N VAL A 222 14.28 15.59 19.06
CA VAL A 222 15.63 15.37 18.51
C VAL A 222 16.67 16.27 19.21
N LYS A 223 16.31 17.54 19.45
CA LYS A 223 17.19 18.54 20.09
C LYS A 223 16.78 18.89 21.52
N GLU A 224 15.47 18.93 21.77
CA GLU A 224 14.87 19.16 23.09
C GLU A 224 14.14 17.89 23.51
N ASN A 225 14.13 17.58 24.80
CA ASN A 225 13.47 16.38 25.35
C ASN A 225 13.89 15.07 24.64
N GLN A 226 15.20 14.92 24.39
CA GLN A 226 15.76 13.72 23.75
C GLN A 226 15.71 12.48 24.67
N ARG A 227 15.67 12.71 25.99
CA ARG A 227 15.67 11.66 27.01
C ARG A 227 14.50 11.85 27.96
N GLU A 228 13.81 10.77 28.26
CA GLU A 228 12.73 10.72 29.23
C GLU A 228 12.97 9.61 30.25
N VAL A 229 12.86 9.93 31.54
CA VAL A 229 13.03 8.97 32.64
C VAL A 229 11.66 8.41 33.03
N ILE A 230 11.61 7.09 33.19
CA ILE A 230 10.45 6.31 33.59
C ILE A 230 10.83 5.55 34.86
N ASP A 231 10.14 5.88 35.95
CA ASP A 231 10.22 5.10 37.17
C ASP A 231 9.36 3.85 37.04
N VAL A 232 9.97 2.70 37.35
CA VAL A 232 9.34 1.39 37.36
C VAL A 232 9.30 0.92 38.81
N THR A 233 8.11 0.57 39.27
CA THR A 233 7.89 0.00 40.59
C THR A 233 7.43 -1.43 40.46
N PHE A 234 8.12 -2.34 41.13
CA PHE A 234 7.73 -3.74 41.25
C PHE A 234 7.25 -4.04 42.66
N GLN A 235 6.11 -4.71 42.77
CA GLN A 235 5.59 -5.25 44.02
C GLN A 235 4.78 -6.52 43.75
N SER A 236 5.27 -7.66 44.23
CA SER A 236 4.60 -8.96 44.07
C SER A 236 4.23 -9.56 45.43
N ASP A 237 3.03 -10.11 45.48
CA ASP A 237 2.48 -10.97 46.54
C ASP A 237 2.69 -12.48 46.22
N ILE A 238 3.24 -12.79 45.05
CA ILE A 238 3.48 -14.15 44.55
C ILE A 238 4.95 -14.52 44.76
N LEU A 239 5.18 -15.72 45.28
CA LEU A 239 6.49 -16.34 45.46
C LEU A 239 6.93 -17.07 44.18
N GLY A 240 8.22 -16.99 43.87
CA GLY A 240 8.85 -17.74 42.78
C GLY A 240 9.79 -16.88 41.95
N GLU A 241 10.56 -17.54 41.10
CA GLU A 241 11.33 -16.90 40.05
C GLU A 241 10.39 -16.46 38.93
N PHE A 242 10.60 -15.26 38.40
CA PHE A 242 9.86 -14.74 37.26
C PHE A 242 10.82 -14.05 36.30
N SER A 243 10.46 -14.03 35.03
CA SER A 243 11.16 -13.28 33.99
C SER A 243 10.11 -12.68 33.06
N GLU A 244 10.14 -11.36 32.92
CA GLU A 244 9.08 -10.60 32.26
C GLU A 244 9.68 -9.64 31.24
N THR A 245 9.09 -9.57 30.05
CA THR A 245 9.59 -8.71 28.96
C THR A 245 8.54 -7.69 28.57
N PHE A 246 8.85 -6.41 28.77
CA PHE A 246 8.00 -5.30 28.38
C PHE A 246 8.45 -4.71 27.05
N ARG A 247 7.50 -4.44 26.15
CA ARG A 247 7.76 -3.85 24.83
C ARG A 247 7.19 -2.43 24.76
N TRP A 248 7.90 -1.54 24.09
CA TRP A 248 7.63 -0.09 24.01
C TRP A 248 7.64 0.41 22.58
#